data_AF-A0A9D6B503-F1
#
_entry.id   AF-A0A9D6B503-F1
#
_cell.length_a   1.000
_cell.length_b   1.000
_cell.length_c   1.000
_cell.angle_alpha   90.00
_cell.angle_beta   90.00
_cell.angle_gamma   90.00
#
_symmetry.space_group_name_H-M   'P 1'
#
loop_
_entity.id
_entity.type
_entity.pdbx_description
1 polymer ?
#
loop_
_entity_poly.entity_id
_entity_poly.type
_entity_poly.pdbx_seq_one_letter_code
_entity_poly.pdbx_strand_id
1 'polypeptide(L)'
;MKLILHFLDEADFQNFTAQLFSEELPSFQAIEGAGGDGGLDGIDGESAYQMYFPEEKNRNKKKYIEKIDDSLGKLKETVEEHDLTITRWVLVIPEDVYYEVVLYLKKVSKEYGIECIYWGATKLTALVNKHPYIKSAFPGIFLTDLKVDLERVSDGIAELSRKTTSSTADTLKEDDYHAEVDRINNQMQSEMHSINIRFGNSSVPQVASMAIHKKYQPMLDELRRRKEVSDKIYELELREINIQFEDLLEKKNSEHTGRGTYHSGIRLQDIEKIEEKRNIELEKLSIKYGKPHGQSATASNITDSEQSPELQLQPLQLLAMKVFADMKQAKAITVLRTMQGEILNPNGQVSGTLLEAFSEVDSQEMIANLDELVNRDILKP
;
A
#
# COMPACT_ATOMS: atom_id res chain seq x y z
N MET A 1 -28.46 -8.22 -12.20
CA MET A 1 -27.77 -7.77 -10.97
C MET A 1 -27.07 -8.99 -10.39
N LYS A 2 -25.74 -8.96 -10.19
CA LYS A 2 -24.99 -10.09 -9.62
C LYS A 2 -25.30 -10.09 -8.12
N LEU A 3 -25.94 -11.15 -7.62
CA LEU A 3 -26.15 -11.30 -6.17
C LEU A 3 -24.81 -11.75 -5.60
N ILE A 4 -24.40 -11.11 -4.51
CA ILE A 4 -23.24 -11.56 -3.75
C ILE A 4 -23.76 -12.57 -2.75
N LEU A 5 -23.46 -13.84 -3.03
CA LEU A 5 -23.79 -14.94 -2.14
C LEU A 5 -22.72 -14.99 -1.05
N HIS A 6 -23.09 -14.65 0.18
CA HIS A 6 -22.19 -14.64 1.31
C HIS A 6 -22.52 -15.80 2.25
N PHE A 7 -21.84 -16.92 2.08
CA PHE A 7 -22.00 -18.08 2.96
C PHE A 7 -21.05 -17.95 4.15
N LEU A 8 -21.52 -18.27 5.36
CA LEU A 8 -20.72 -18.18 6.58
C LEU A 8 -19.91 -19.44 6.82
N ASP A 9 -20.45 -20.61 6.44
CA ASP A 9 -19.78 -21.89 6.52
C ASP A 9 -20.25 -22.87 5.42
N GLU A 10 -19.64 -24.06 5.40
CA GLU A 10 -19.95 -25.13 4.44
C GLU A 10 -21.38 -25.66 4.60
N ALA A 11 -21.88 -25.74 5.83
CA ALA A 11 -23.21 -26.26 6.11
C ALA A 11 -24.30 -25.33 5.54
N ASP A 12 -24.13 -24.01 5.69
CA ASP A 12 -24.98 -23.01 5.08
C ASP A 12 -24.99 -23.13 3.55
N PHE A 13 -23.82 -23.35 2.94
CA PHE A 13 -23.72 -23.52 1.49
C PHE A 13 -24.42 -24.80 0.98
N GLN A 14 -24.23 -25.92 1.67
CA GLN A 14 -24.88 -27.19 1.33
C GLN A 14 -26.40 -27.10 1.50
N ASN A 15 -26.87 -26.57 2.63
CA ASN A 15 -28.31 -26.38 2.89
C ASN A 15 -28.96 -25.47 1.84
N PHE A 16 -28.29 -24.36 1.51
CA PHE A 16 -28.74 -23.44 0.48
C PHE A 16 -28.83 -24.09 -0.90
N THR A 17 -27.78 -24.80 -1.32
CA THR A 17 -27.74 -25.42 -2.65
C THR A 17 -28.71 -26.59 -2.75
N ALA A 18 -28.87 -27.38 -1.68
CA ALA A 18 -29.88 -28.43 -1.61
C ALA A 18 -31.30 -27.88 -1.79
N GLN A 19 -31.66 -26.81 -1.08
CA GLN A 19 -32.97 -26.17 -1.23
C GLN A 19 -33.14 -25.46 -2.59
N LEU A 20 -32.08 -24.86 -3.13
CA LEU A 20 -32.13 -24.27 -4.47
C LEU A 20 -32.33 -25.33 -5.56
N PHE A 21 -31.73 -26.49 -5.40
CA PHE A 21 -31.82 -27.57 -6.37
C PHE A 21 -33.10 -28.35 -6.25
N SER A 22 -33.65 -28.57 -5.07
CA SER A 22 -34.98 -29.18 -4.93
C SER A 22 -36.08 -28.38 -5.65
N GLU A 23 -35.91 -27.07 -5.75
CA GLU A 23 -36.83 -26.17 -6.48
C GLU A 23 -36.55 -26.10 -7.98
N GLU A 24 -35.28 -26.13 -8.40
CA GLU A 24 -34.92 -26.07 -9.82
C GLU A 24 -35.02 -27.42 -10.54
N LEU A 25 -34.73 -28.50 -9.83
CA LEU A 25 -34.55 -29.86 -10.32
C LEU A 25 -35.55 -30.77 -9.60
N PRO A 26 -36.71 -31.06 -10.20
CA PRO A 26 -37.80 -31.78 -9.53
C PRO A 26 -37.45 -33.20 -9.07
N SER A 27 -36.40 -33.81 -9.61
CA SER A 27 -35.94 -35.16 -9.25
C SER A 27 -34.61 -35.16 -8.48
N PHE A 28 -34.15 -33.99 -8.04
CA PHE A 28 -32.92 -33.87 -7.27
C PHE A 28 -33.08 -34.50 -5.89
N GLN A 29 -32.13 -35.37 -5.55
CA GLN A 29 -32.02 -36.02 -4.26
C GLN A 29 -30.71 -35.60 -3.61
N ALA A 30 -30.80 -34.87 -2.51
CA ALA A 30 -29.65 -34.60 -1.65
C ALA A 30 -29.31 -35.86 -0.86
N ILE A 31 -28.02 -36.16 -0.73
CA ILE A 31 -27.56 -37.31 0.05
C ILE A 31 -27.19 -36.82 1.46
N GLU A 32 -28.16 -36.84 2.38
CA GLU A 32 -27.95 -36.46 3.78
C GLU A 32 -27.06 -37.48 4.52
N GLY A 33 -26.10 -36.98 5.30
CA GLY A 33 -25.27 -37.82 6.19
C GLY A 33 -23.97 -38.34 5.57
N ALA A 34 -23.73 -38.11 4.28
CA ALA A 34 -22.43 -38.31 3.68
C ALA A 34 -21.58 -37.05 3.92
N GLY A 35 -20.95 -36.96 5.08
CA GLY A 35 -19.80 -36.07 5.23
C GLY A 35 -18.67 -36.51 4.31
N GLY A 36 -18.72 -36.18 3.02
CA GLY A 36 -17.53 -35.99 2.18
C GLY A 36 -16.79 -37.21 1.62
N ASP A 37 -17.37 -38.40 1.54
CA ASP A 37 -16.58 -39.61 1.23
C ASP A 37 -16.66 -40.10 -0.22
N GLY A 38 -17.79 -39.89 -0.93
CA GLY A 38 -18.06 -40.49 -2.26
C GLY A 38 -17.88 -39.56 -3.47
N GLY A 39 -17.50 -38.30 -3.29
CA GLY A 39 -17.31 -37.38 -4.42
C GLY A 39 -18.62 -36.86 -5.06
N LEU A 40 -19.76 -37.06 -4.39
CA LEU A 40 -21.08 -36.57 -4.77
C LEU A 40 -21.93 -36.26 -3.53
N ASP A 41 -22.69 -35.17 -3.58
CA ASP A 41 -23.58 -34.69 -2.51
C ASP A 41 -25.05 -34.70 -2.95
N GLY A 42 -25.32 -34.90 -4.24
CA GLY A 42 -26.67 -35.07 -4.76
C GLY A 42 -26.72 -35.60 -6.18
N ILE A 43 -27.88 -36.12 -6.58
CA ILE A 43 -28.11 -36.71 -7.91
C ILE A 43 -29.44 -36.19 -8.47
N ASP A 44 -29.48 -35.89 -9.77
CA ASP A 44 -30.69 -35.63 -10.56
C ASP A 44 -30.60 -36.40 -11.89
N GLY A 45 -31.33 -37.52 -11.99
CA GLY A 45 -31.21 -38.44 -13.13
C GLY A 45 -29.79 -38.99 -13.28
N GLU A 46 -29.16 -38.74 -14.44
CA GLU A 46 -27.78 -39.14 -14.74
C GLU A 46 -26.75 -38.04 -14.41
N SER A 47 -27.15 -36.99 -13.68
CA SER A 47 -26.27 -35.90 -13.27
C SER A 47 -25.91 -36.03 -11.79
N ALA A 48 -24.61 -36.08 -11.50
CA ALA A 48 -24.07 -36.03 -10.15
C ALA A 48 -23.63 -34.61 -9.79
N TYR A 49 -23.90 -34.18 -8.56
CA TYR A 49 -23.58 -32.85 -8.05
C TYR A 49 -22.64 -32.97 -6.86
N GLN A 50 -21.53 -32.24 -6.89
CA GLN A 50 -20.63 -32.08 -5.75
C GLN A 50 -20.66 -30.61 -5.33
N MET A 51 -21.13 -30.34 -4.13
CA MET A 51 -21.05 -29.07 -3.43
C MET A 51 -19.68 -28.94 -2.79
N TYR A 52 -19.01 -27.81 -3.03
CA TYR A 52 -17.70 -27.54 -2.45
C TYR A 52 -17.62 -26.10 -1.95
N PHE A 53 -17.39 -25.95 -0.64
CA PHE A 53 -17.14 -24.66 -0.01
C PHE A 53 -15.65 -24.49 0.33
N PRO A 54 -14.90 -23.64 -0.41
CA PRO A 54 -13.48 -23.43 -0.16
C PRO A 54 -13.25 -22.53 1.08
N GLU A 55 -12.47 -22.98 2.06
CA GLU A 55 -12.02 -22.12 3.16
C GLU A 55 -11.21 -20.92 2.62
N GLU A 56 -11.32 -19.74 3.25
CA GLU A 56 -10.73 -18.46 2.78
C GLU A 56 -9.21 -18.52 2.49
N LYS A 57 -8.47 -19.46 3.07
CA LYS A 57 -7.03 -19.66 2.81
C LYS A 57 -6.73 -20.38 1.49
N ASN A 58 -7.73 -20.79 0.73
CA ASN A 58 -7.61 -21.81 -0.33
C ASN A 58 -8.05 -21.37 -1.74
N ARG A 59 -8.06 -20.06 -2.05
CA ARG A 59 -8.32 -19.50 -3.40
C ARG A 59 -7.19 -19.77 -4.43
N ASN A 60 -6.51 -20.91 -4.36
CA ASN A 60 -5.45 -21.28 -5.29
C ASN A 60 -6.00 -22.25 -6.34
N LYS A 61 -5.80 -21.95 -7.62
CA LYS A 61 -6.19 -22.82 -8.75
C LYS A 61 -5.73 -24.27 -8.60
N LYS A 62 -4.59 -24.53 -7.95
CA LYS A 62 -4.09 -25.88 -7.68
C LYS A 62 -5.05 -26.70 -6.80
N LYS A 63 -5.63 -26.07 -5.77
CA LYS A 63 -6.54 -26.75 -4.85
C LYS A 63 -7.86 -27.13 -5.51
N TYR A 64 -8.36 -26.29 -6.42
CA TYR A 64 -9.52 -26.64 -7.24
C TYR A 64 -9.26 -27.85 -8.12
N ILE A 65 -8.08 -27.91 -8.75
CA ILE A 65 -7.67 -29.05 -9.57
C ILE A 65 -7.56 -30.32 -8.70
N GLU A 66 -6.86 -30.24 -7.56
CA GLU A 66 -6.74 -31.35 -6.60
C GLU A 66 -8.12 -31.85 -6.13
N LYS A 67 -9.05 -30.93 -5.84
CA LYS A 67 -10.42 -31.29 -5.43
C LYS A 67 -11.22 -31.94 -6.56
N ILE A 68 -11.07 -31.47 -7.81
CA ILE A 68 -11.71 -32.09 -8.97
C ILE A 68 -11.21 -33.53 -9.13
N ASP A 69 -9.91 -33.76 -9.03
CA ASP A 69 -9.31 -35.08 -9.17
C ASP A 69 -9.76 -36.03 -8.05
N ASP A 70 -9.75 -35.56 -6.79
CA ASP A 70 -10.22 -36.32 -5.63
C ASP A 70 -11.71 -36.70 -5.78
N SER A 71 -12.57 -35.72 -6.07
CA SER A 71 -14.01 -35.97 -6.18
C SER A 71 -14.36 -36.86 -7.37
N LEU A 72 -13.68 -36.74 -8.51
CA LEU A 72 -13.94 -37.61 -9.66
C LEU A 72 -13.39 -39.03 -9.46
N GLY A 73 -12.27 -39.18 -8.76
CA GLY A 73 -11.77 -40.49 -8.34
C GLY A 73 -12.80 -41.22 -7.47
N LYS A 74 -13.32 -40.53 -6.45
CA LYS A 74 -14.36 -41.06 -5.57
C LYS A 74 -15.68 -41.34 -6.30
N LEU A 75 -16.11 -40.42 -7.18
CA LEU A 75 -17.30 -40.61 -8.00
C LEU A 75 -17.22 -41.92 -8.80
N LYS A 76 -16.06 -42.20 -9.41
CA LYS A 76 -15.87 -43.42 -10.19
C LYS A 76 -16.05 -44.67 -9.32
N GLU A 77 -15.48 -44.68 -8.12
CA GLU A 77 -15.65 -45.77 -7.17
C GLU A 77 -17.12 -45.95 -6.78
N THR A 78 -17.82 -44.86 -6.47
CA THR A 78 -19.25 -44.88 -6.11
C THR A 78 -20.15 -45.33 -7.27
N VAL A 79 -19.82 -44.91 -8.50
CA VAL A 79 -20.53 -45.31 -9.72
C VAL A 79 -20.39 -46.82 -9.96
N GLU A 80 -19.19 -47.37 -9.79
CA GLU A 80 -18.92 -48.80 -9.94
C GLU A 80 -19.54 -49.62 -8.80
N GLU A 81 -19.49 -49.13 -7.55
CA GLU A 81 -20.03 -49.82 -6.38
C GLU A 81 -21.57 -49.92 -6.40
N HIS A 82 -22.24 -48.87 -6.85
CA HIS A 82 -23.69 -48.77 -6.82
C HIS A 82 -24.37 -48.94 -8.20
N ASP A 83 -23.61 -49.31 -9.24
CA ASP A 83 -24.09 -49.49 -10.62
C ASP A 83 -24.88 -48.27 -11.15
N LEU A 84 -24.36 -47.07 -10.89
CA LEU A 84 -25.00 -45.81 -11.26
C LEU A 84 -24.66 -45.43 -12.72
N THR A 85 -25.64 -44.92 -13.47
CA THR A 85 -25.38 -44.36 -14.80
C THR A 85 -25.23 -42.84 -14.69
N ILE A 86 -24.00 -42.36 -14.58
CA ILE A 86 -23.70 -40.91 -14.52
C ILE A 86 -23.08 -40.46 -15.84
N THR A 87 -23.74 -39.54 -16.53
CA THR A 87 -23.27 -38.95 -17.79
C THR A 87 -22.77 -37.52 -17.62
N ARG A 88 -23.09 -36.88 -16.49
CA ARG A 88 -22.67 -35.52 -16.16
C ARG A 88 -22.27 -35.40 -14.69
N TRP A 89 -21.19 -34.66 -14.44
CA TRP A 89 -20.76 -34.27 -13.10
C TRP A 89 -20.66 -32.75 -12.98
N VAL A 90 -21.26 -32.19 -11.93
CA VAL A 90 -21.39 -30.76 -11.72
C VAL A 90 -20.73 -30.37 -10.41
N LEU A 91 -19.66 -29.58 -10.50
CA LEU A 91 -19.01 -28.98 -9.34
C LEU A 91 -19.69 -27.65 -8.98
N VAL A 92 -20.29 -27.58 -7.81
CA VAL A 92 -21.06 -26.43 -7.32
C VAL A 92 -20.22 -25.67 -6.29
N ILE A 93 -19.90 -24.42 -6.58
CA ILE A 93 -18.97 -23.59 -5.78
C ILE A 93 -19.62 -22.22 -5.55
N PRO A 94 -19.41 -21.57 -4.39
CA PRO A 94 -19.94 -20.24 -4.13
C PRO A 94 -19.35 -19.13 -5.03
N GLU A 95 -18.23 -19.39 -5.72
CA GLU A 95 -17.50 -18.44 -6.57
C GLU A 95 -17.31 -18.96 -8.00
N ASP A 96 -17.02 -18.03 -8.93
CA ASP A 96 -16.65 -18.39 -10.31
C ASP A 96 -15.16 -18.76 -10.35
N VAL A 97 -14.83 -19.93 -10.92
CA VAL A 97 -13.44 -20.43 -10.96
C VAL A 97 -12.58 -19.78 -12.04
N TYR A 98 -11.26 -19.86 -11.90
CA TYR A 98 -10.28 -19.41 -12.88
C TYR A 98 -10.45 -20.12 -14.24
N TYR A 99 -10.14 -19.42 -15.33
CA TYR A 99 -10.23 -19.97 -16.69
C TYR A 99 -9.43 -21.28 -16.87
N GLU A 100 -8.26 -21.39 -16.24
CA GLU A 100 -7.45 -22.62 -16.31
C GLU A 100 -8.14 -23.82 -15.65
N VAL A 101 -8.93 -23.60 -14.59
CA VAL A 101 -9.73 -24.66 -13.96
C VAL A 101 -10.86 -25.10 -14.90
N VAL A 102 -11.46 -24.17 -15.63
CA VAL A 102 -12.47 -24.49 -16.66
C VAL A 102 -11.86 -25.31 -17.80
N LEU A 103 -10.66 -24.96 -18.26
CA LEU A 103 -9.92 -25.75 -19.24
C LEU A 103 -9.59 -27.15 -18.71
N TYR A 104 -9.23 -27.24 -17.43
CA TYR A 104 -8.97 -28.51 -16.76
C TYR A 104 -10.22 -29.41 -16.74
N LEU A 105 -11.38 -28.88 -16.33
CA LEU A 105 -12.65 -29.62 -16.36
C LEU A 105 -12.97 -30.18 -17.74
N LYS A 106 -12.74 -29.40 -18.81
CA LYS A 106 -12.93 -29.88 -20.19
C LYS A 106 -11.96 -31.00 -20.58
N LYS A 107 -10.73 -30.97 -20.09
CA LYS A 107 -9.75 -32.04 -20.29
C LYS A 107 -10.23 -33.31 -19.59
N VAL A 108 -10.56 -33.20 -18.30
CA VAL A 108 -10.98 -34.34 -17.47
C VAL A 108 -12.31 -34.94 -17.96
N SER A 109 -13.23 -34.12 -18.47
CA SER A 109 -14.47 -34.60 -19.10
C SER A 109 -14.20 -35.64 -20.20
N LYS A 110 -13.15 -35.41 -21.01
CA LYS A 110 -12.77 -36.33 -22.09
C LYS A 110 -12.11 -37.60 -21.57
N GLU A 111 -11.35 -37.49 -20.47
CA GLU A 111 -10.63 -38.61 -19.88
C GLU A 111 -11.58 -39.58 -19.17
N TYR A 112 -12.60 -39.06 -18.48
CA TYR A 112 -13.59 -39.87 -17.76
C TYR A 112 -14.79 -40.25 -18.64
N GLY A 113 -14.95 -39.65 -19.82
CA GLY A 113 -16.07 -39.94 -20.72
C GLY A 113 -17.42 -39.40 -20.22
N ILE A 114 -17.41 -38.48 -19.25
CA ILE A 114 -18.59 -37.83 -18.69
C ILE A 114 -18.45 -36.31 -18.86
N GLU A 115 -19.57 -35.60 -18.90
CA GLU A 115 -19.56 -34.13 -18.99
C GLU A 115 -19.24 -33.51 -17.63
N CYS A 116 -18.04 -32.96 -17.43
CA CYS A 116 -17.67 -32.24 -16.20
C CYS A 116 -17.85 -30.73 -16.38
N ILE A 117 -18.75 -30.14 -15.61
CA ILE A 117 -19.03 -28.69 -15.59
C ILE A 117 -18.95 -28.13 -14.17
N TYR A 118 -18.92 -26.81 -14.04
CA TYR A 118 -19.05 -26.15 -12.75
C TYR A 118 -20.21 -25.15 -12.75
N TRP A 119 -20.85 -25.00 -11.61
CA TRP A 119 -21.84 -23.98 -11.32
C TRP A 119 -21.29 -23.06 -10.23
N GLY A 120 -20.75 -21.92 -10.66
CA GLY A 120 -20.24 -20.87 -9.77
C GLY A 120 -21.29 -19.82 -9.40
N ALA A 121 -20.84 -18.74 -8.75
CA ALA A 121 -21.65 -17.59 -8.33
C ALA A 121 -22.60 -17.09 -9.42
N THR A 122 -22.14 -17.01 -10.67
CA THR A 122 -22.95 -16.48 -11.78
C THR A 122 -24.17 -17.36 -12.08
N LYS A 123 -24.00 -18.69 -12.09
CA LYS A 123 -25.09 -19.64 -12.33
C LYS A 123 -26.03 -19.70 -11.13
N LEU A 124 -25.48 -19.77 -9.92
CA LEU A 124 -26.27 -19.79 -8.68
C LEU A 124 -27.13 -18.53 -8.54
N THR A 125 -26.57 -17.35 -8.82
CA THR A 125 -27.32 -16.08 -8.86
C THR A 125 -28.49 -16.12 -9.84
N ALA A 126 -28.28 -16.68 -11.04
CA ALA A 126 -29.33 -16.77 -12.05
C ALA A 126 -30.48 -17.69 -11.58
N LEU A 127 -30.15 -18.81 -10.93
CA LEU A 127 -31.13 -19.72 -10.34
C LEU A 127 -31.92 -19.07 -9.21
N VAL A 128 -31.25 -18.34 -8.31
CA VAL A 128 -31.94 -17.61 -7.24
C VAL A 128 -32.90 -16.55 -7.78
N ASN A 129 -32.52 -15.85 -8.86
CA ASN A 129 -33.41 -14.87 -9.47
C ASN A 129 -34.65 -15.51 -10.12
N LYS A 130 -34.56 -16.77 -10.53
CA LYS A 130 -35.70 -17.57 -11.01
C LYS A 130 -36.62 -18.00 -9.86
N HIS A 131 -36.06 -18.18 -8.65
CA HIS A 131 -36.78 -18.61 -7.45
C HIS A 131 -36.66 -17.58 -6.30
N PRO A 132 -37.33 -16.41 -6.38
CA PRO A 132 -37.09 -15.30 -5.47
C PRO A 132 -37.40 -15.60 -3.99
N TYR A 133 -38.31 -16.54 -3.70
CA TYR A 133 -38.68 -16.93 -2.34
C TYR A 133 -37.54 -17.57 -1.56
N ILE A 134 -36.55 -18.16 -2.26
CA ILE A 134 -35.33 -18.69 -1.63
C ILE A 134 -34.54 -17.56 -0.96
N LYS A 135 -34.60 -16.33 -1.49
CA LYS A 135 -33.97 -15.17 -0.83
C LYS A 135 -34.55 -14.91 0.54
N SER A 136 -35.85 -15.12 0.71
CA SER A 136 -36.54 -14.95 1.98
C SER A 136 -36.26 -16.09 2.96
N ALA A 137 -35.97 -17.30 2.46
CA ALA A 137 -35.61 -18.45 3.29
C ALA A 137 -34.19 -18.34 3.87
N PHE A 138 -33.26 -17.70 3.14
CA PHE A 138 -31.87 -17.52 3.55
C PHE A 138 -31.45 -16.05 3.64
N PRO A 139 -32.09 -15.23 4.50
CA PRO A 139 -31.83 -13.79 4.57
C PRO A 139 -30.39 -13.45 5.01
N GLY A 140 -29.68 -14.38 5.66
CA GLY A 140 -28.27 -14.21 6.04
C GLY A 140 -27.27 -14.43 4.90
N ILE A 141 -27.66 -15.16 3.85
CA ILE A 141 -26.81 -15.49 2.68
C ILE A 141 -26.86 -14.37 1.65
N PHE A 142 -28.03 -13.76 1.51
CA PHE A 142 -28.23 -12.61 0.64
C PHE A 142 -27.97 -11.36 1.46
N LEU A 143 -26.82 -10.73 1.22
CA LEU A 143 -26.62 -9.37 1.68
C LEU A 143 -27.80 -8.54 1.16
N THR A 144 -28.61 -7.98 2.08
CA THR A 144 -29.74 -7.12 1.75
C THR A 144 -29.30 -6.10 0.70
N ASP A 145 -30.20 -5.68 -0.19
CA ASP A 145 -29.90 -4.67 -1.22
C ASP A 145 -29.23 -3.41 -0.62
N LEU A 146 -29.39 -3.14 0.68
CA LEU A 146 -28.64 -2.16 1.47
C LEU A 146 -27.12 -2.36 1.53
N LYS A 147 -26.61 -3.60 1.51
CA LYS A 147 -25.17 -3.93 1.46
C LYS A 147 -24.64 -3.97 0.03
N VAL A 148 -25.45 -4.33 -0.97
CA VAL A 148 -25.07 -4.17 -2.40
C VAL A 148 -25.10 -2.71 -2.80
N ASP A 149 -26.01 -1.91 -2.23
CA ASP A 149 -25.97 -0.46 -2.29
C ASP A 149 -24.82 0.06 -1.45
N LEU A 150 -24.48 -0.48 -0.28
CA LEU A 150 -23.26 -0.09 0.43
C LEU A 150 -21.99 -0.51 -0.29
N GLU A 151 -21.99 -1.58 -1.09
CA GLU A 151 -20.84 -2.05 -1.87
C GLU A 151 -20.75 -1.38 -3.23
N ARG A 152 -21.85 -0.97 -3.87
CA ARG A 152 -21.86 -0.11 -5.06
C ARG A 152 -21.72 1.36 -4.73
N VAL A 153 -22.20 1.78 -3.57
CA VAL A 153 -21.88 3.05 -2.94
C VAL A 153 -20.48 2.96 -2.36
N SER A 154 -19.94 1.81 -1.92
CA SER A 154 -18.52 1.66 -1.53
C SER A 154 -17.61 1.57 -2.73
N ASP A 155 -18.01 0.96 -3.85
CA ASP A 155 -17.24 0.87 -5.09
C ASP A 155 -17.37 2.18 -5.84
N GLY A 156 -18.57 2.78 -5.83
CA GLY A 156 -18.83 4.14 -6.27
C GLY A 156 -18.14 5.16 -5.38
N ILE A 157 -18.06 4.96 -4.05
CA ILE A 157 -17.25 5.73 -3.08
C ILE A 157 -15.79 5.31 -3.16
N ALA A 158 -15.39 4.15 -3.68
CA ALA A 158 -13.99 3.75 -3.84
C ALA A 158 -13.46 4.22 -5.19
N GLU A 159 -14.34 4.45 -6.16
CA GLU A 159 -14.07 5.06 -7.46
C GLU A 159 -14.17 6.58 -7.35
N LEU A 160 -15.18 7.10 -6.62
CA LEU A 160 -15.20 8.48 -6.13
C LEU A 160 -14.09 8.71 -5.11
N SER A 161 -13.69 7.77 -4.25
CA SER A 161 -12.51 7.92 -3.38
C SER A 161 -11.27 7.81 -4.25
N ARG A 162 -11.08 6.86 -5.16
CA ARG A 162 -9.93 6.94 -6.09
C ARG A 162 -9.88 8.25 -6.87
N LYS A 163 -11.01 8.91 -7.15
CA LYS A 163 -11.08 10.29 -7.67
C LYS A 163 -10.98 11.42 -6.64
N THR A 164 -11.28 11.18 -5.35
CA THR A 164 -11.39 12.19 -4.28
C THR A 164 -10.34 11.99 -3.18
N THR A 165 -10.05 10.75 -2.78
CA THR A 165 -8.86 10.29 -2.03
C THR A 165 -7.56 10.28 -2.82
N SER A 166 -7.55 10.45 -4.16
CA SER A 166 -6.37 11.04 -4.83
C SER A 166 -6.07 12.45 -4.32
N SER A 167 -7.00 13.09 -3.59
CA SER A 167 -6.85 14.41 -3.00
C SER A 167 -7.01 14.43 -1.47
N THR A 168 -7.35 13.36 -0.74
CA THR A 168 -7.61 13.49 0.72
C THR A 168 -7.24 12.33 1.65
N ALA A 169 -7.03 11.08 1.21
CA ALA A 169 -6.65 9.99 2.15
C ALA A 169 -5.13 9.77 2.26
N ASP A 170 -4.35 10.26 1.30
CA ASP A 170 -2.89 10.18 1.29
C ASP A 170 -2.21 11.47 1.76
N THR A 171 -2.98 12.50 2.09
CA THR A 171 -2.44 13.76 2.62
C THR A 171 -2.14 13.62 4.11
N LEU A 172 -0.93 13.17 4.42
CA LEU A 172 -0.39 13.25 5.77
C LEU A 172 0.23 14.63 5.95
N LYS A 173 -0.33 15.46 6.84
CA LYS A 173 0.24 16.76 7.20
C LYS A 173 1.55 16.55 7.96
N GLU A 174 2.45 17.53 7.84
CA GLU A 174 3.73 17.52 8.54
C GLU A 174 3.56 17.37 10.06
N ASP A 175 2.65 18.16 10.65
CA ASP A 175 2.37 18.12 12.09
C ASP A 175 1.83 16.75 12.55
N ASP A 176 0.95 16.15 11.75
CA ASP A 176 0.35 14.84 12.06
C ASP A 176 1.39 13.71 11.95
N TYR A 177 2.30 13.81 10.98
CA TYR A 177 3.42 12.87 10.84
C TYR A 177 4.34 12.94 12.06
N HIS A 178 4.75 14.14 12.48
CA HIS A 178 5.61 14.30 13.65
C HIS A 178 4.93 13.84 14.94
N ALA A 179 3.66 14.21 15.16
CA ALA A 179 2.90 13.78 16.33
C ALA A 179 2.81 12.25 16.44
N GLU A 180 2.64 11.56 15.32
CA GLU A 180 2.52 10.11 15.28
C GLU A 180 3.87 9.40 15.46
N VAL A 181 4.95 9.94 14.86
CA VAL A 181 6.33 9.48 15.11
C VAL A 181 6.69 9.61 16.58
N ASP A 182 6.38 10.75 17.20
CA ASP A 182 6.62 11.00 18.62
C ASP A 182 5.81 10.05 19.50
N ARG A 183 4.54 9.77 19.14
CA ARG A 183 3.70 8.81 19.85
C ARG A 183 4.33 7.41 19.86
N ILE A 184 4.80 6.95 18.71
CA ILE A 184 5.45 5.63 18.57
C ILE A 184 6.76 5.59 19.35
N ASN A 185 7.58 6.63 19.25
CA ASN A 185 8.83 6.73 19.98
C ASN A 185 8.60 6.73 21.50
N ASN A 186 7.58 7.46 21.98
CA ASN A 186 7.22 7.50 23.40
C ASN A 186 6.73 6.13 23.91
N GLN A 187 5.92 5.41 23.11
CA GLN A 187 5.50 4.03 23.44
C GLN A 187 6.69 3.08 23.50
N MET A 188 7.58 3.17 22.51
CA MET A 188 8.82 2.38 22.47
C MET A 188 9.66 2.62 23.72
N GLN A 189 9.89 3.88 24.09
CA GLN A 189 10.66 4.25 25.30
C GLN A 189 9.97 3.80 26.60
N SER A 190 8.64 3.92 26.69
CA SER A 190 7.87 3.47 27.85
C SER A 190 7.99 1.95 28.05
N GLU A 191 7.86 1.17 26.97
CA GLU A 191 8.05 -0.29 27.04
C GLU A 191 9.48 -0.65 27.45
N MET A 192 10.50 0.00 26.86
CA MET A 192 11.89 -0.19 27.25
C MET A 192 12.12 0.10 28.73
N HIS A 193 11.60 1.22 29.22
CA HIS A 193 11.72 1.62 30.62
C HIS A 193 11.05 0.62 31.56
N SER A 194 9.86 0.12 31.19
CA SER A 194 9.14 -0.89 31.98
C SER A 194 9.92 -2.21 32.12
N ILE A 195 10.62 -2.62 31.07
CA ILE A 195 11.45 -3.83 31.07
C ILE A 195 12.73 -3.59 31.87
N ASN A 196 13.34 -2.42 31.72
CA ASN A 196 14.55 -2.08 32.47
C ASN A 196 14.29 -2.03 34.00
N ILE A 197 13.15 -1.48 34.43
CA ILE A 197 12.73 -1.52 35.84
C ILE A 197 12.59 -2.97 36.35
N ARG A 198 12.04 -3.87 35.53
CA ARG A 198 11.79 -5.26 35.93
C ARG A 198 13.03 -6.14 35.93
N PHE A 199 14.02 -5.84 35.08
CA PHE A 199 15.12 -6.78 34.77
C PHE A 199 16.52 -6.15 34.74
N GLY A 200 16.69 -4.93 35.29
CA GLY A 200 17.85 -4.03 35.10
C GLY A 200 19.26 -4.56 35.42
N ASN A 201 19.40 -5.75 36.01
CA ASN A 201 20.69 -6.39 36.31
C ASN A 201 20.96 -7.66 35.46
N SER A 202 20.17 -7.93 34.43
CA SER A 202 20.29 -9.15 33.61
C SER A 202 20.58 -8.83 32.14
N SER A 203 20.84 -9.85 31.31
CA SER A 203 20.95 -9.72 29.84
C SER A 203 19.60 -9.58 29.14
N VAL A 204 18.48 -9.73 29.87
CA VAL A 204 17.10 -9.64 29.35
C VAL A 204 16.76 -8.28 28.70
N PRO A 205 17.20 -7.12 29.22
CA PRO A 205 16.94 -5.81 28.60
C PRO A 205 17.53 -5.67 27.19
N GLN A 206 18.67 -6.31 26.88
CA GLN A 206 19.26 -6.26 25.55
C GLN A 206 18.41 -7.02 24.52
N VAL A 207 17.98 -8.24 24.87
CA VAL A 207 17.12 -9.07 24.00
C VAL A 207 15.75 -8.44 23.84
N ALA A 208 15.19 -7.88 24.92
CA ALA A 208 13.92 -7.18 24.89
C ALA A 208 13.98 -5.90 24.06
N SER A 209 15.11 -5.19 24.08
CA SER A 209 15.30 -4.00 23.24
C SER A 209 15.23 -4.33 21.75
N MET A 210 15.90 -5.41 21.32
CA MET A 210 15.81 -5.88 19.94
C MET A 210 14.38 -6.29 19.55
N ALA A 211 13.63 -6.93 20.46
CA ALA A 211 12.24 -7.32 20.21
C ALA A 211 11.30 -6.12 20.10
N ILE A 212 11.45 -5.12 20.96
CA ILE A 212 10.68 -3.86 20.93
C ILE A 212 10.98 -3.11 19.63
N HIS A 213 12.25 -2.95 19.26
CA HIS A 213 12.61 -2.33 17.98
C HIS A 213 11.98 -3.08 16.80
N LYS A 214 12.06 -4.41 16.77
CA LYS A 214 11.44 -5.23 15.72
C LYS A 214 9.92 -5.07 15.62
N LYS A 215 9.25 -4.76 16.73
CA LYS A 215 7.80 -4.51 16.81
C LYS A 215 7.41 -3.14 16.23
N TYR A 216 8.16 -2.09 16.58
CA TYR A 216 7.79 -0.70 16.23
C TYR A 216 8.41 -0.23 14.90
N GLN A 217 9.52 -0.83 14.46
CA GLN A 217 10.18 -0.46 13.20
C GLN A 217 9.24 -0.52 11.98
N PRO A 218 8.43 -1.59 11.77
CA PRO A 218 7.52 -1.64 10.63
C PRO A 218 6.45 -0.53 10.64
N MET A 219 6.07 -0.05 11.83
CA MET A 219 5.11 1.06 11.96
C MET A 219 5.73 2.39 11.53
N LEU A 220 6.98 2.64 11.92
CA LEU A 220 7.74 3.82 11.49
C LEU A 220 8.02 3.79 9.98
N ASP A 221 8.39 2.62 9.44
CA ASP A 221 8.66 2.45 8.01
C ASP A 221 7.39 2.71 7.18
N GLU A 222 6.22 2.21 7.61
CA GLU A 222 4.97 2.51 6.92
C GLU A 222 4.56 3.98 7.02
N LEU A 223 4.79 4.64 8.15
CA LEU A 223 4.54 6.09 8.29
C LEU A 223 5.43 6.91 7.36
N ARG A 224 6.71 6.58 7.26
CA ARG A 224 7.64 7.21 6.31
C ARG A 224 7.17 7.01 4.87
N ARG A 225 6.80 5.78 4.51
CA ARG A 225 6.27 5.47 3.17
C ARG A 225 5.03 6.31 2.84
N ARG A 226 4.11 6.46 3.79
CA ARG A 226 2.92 7.31 3.62
C ARG A 226 3.28 8.79 3.48
N LYS A 227 4.26 9.27 4.24
CA LYS A 227 4.75 10.66 4.13
C LYS A 227 5.40 10.93 2.77
N GLU A 228 6.25 10.03 2.28
CA GLU A 228 6.88 10.12 0.96
C GLU A 228 5.84 10.17 -0.17
N VAL A 229 4.78 9.36 -0.07
CA VAL A 229 3.67 9.40 -1.03
C VAL A 229 2.93 10.74 -0.95
N SER A 230 2.62 11.24 0.24
CA SER A 230 2.01 12.56 0.46
C SER A 230 2.83 13.68 -0.17
N ASP A 231 4.15 13.67 0.05
CA ASP A 231 5.07 14.68 -0.48
C ASP A 231 5.17 14.64 -2.00
N LYS A 232 5.20 13.43 -2.58
CA LYS A 232 5.20 13.27 -4.03
C LYS A 232 3.92 13.77 -4.68
N ILE A 233 2.77 13.57 -4.03
CA ILE A 233 1.49 14.10 -4.52
C ILE A 233 1.49 15.63 -4.44
N TYR A 234 1.98 16.21 -3.34
CA TYR A 234 2.14 17.67 -3.22
C TYR A 234 2.97 18.25 -4.37
N GLU A 235 4.10 17.63 -4.72
CA GLU A 235 4.94 18.08 -5.84
C GLU A 235 4.23 18.00 -7.19
N LEU A 236 3.44 16.96 -7.42
CA LEU A 236 2.66 16.81 -8.64
C LEU A 236 1.56 17.85 -8.74
N GLU A 237 0.80 18.08 -7.67
CA GLU A 237 -0.24 19.12 -7.63
C GLU A 237 0.35 20.53 -7.79
N LEU A 238 1.50 20.80 -7.15
CA LEU A 238 2.23 22.06 -7.31
C LEU A 238 2.64 22.29 -8.78
N ARG A 239 3.15 21.24 -9.43
CA ARG A 239 3.54 21.29 -10.84
C ARG A 239 2.33 21.52 -11.74
N GLU A 240 1.22 20.82 -11.51
CA GLU A 240 0.00 20.95 -12.28
C GLU A 240 -0.58 22.37 -12.20
N ILE A 241 -0.62 22.96 -10.99
CA ILE A 241 -1.02 24.36 -10.79
C ILE A 241 -0.11 25.28 -11.61
N ASN A 242 1.21 25.12 -11.52
CA ASN A 242 2.13 25.98 -12.28
C ASN A 242 1.93 25.88 -13.79
N ILE A 243 1.82 24.67 -14.34
CA ILE A 243 1.57 24.44 -15.78
C ILE A 243 0.25 25.10 -16.20
N GLN A 244 -0.83 24.90 -15.43
CA GLN A 244 -2.13 25.50 -15.75
C GLN A 244 -2.07 27.02 -15.82
N PHE A 245 -1.37 27.66 -14.87
CA PHE A 245 -1.27 29.11 -14.82
C PHE A 245 -0.28 29.68 -15.86
N GLU A 246 0.78 28.94 -16.21
CA GLU A 246 1.66 29.25 -17.33
C GLU A 246 0.89 29.23 -18.67
N ASP A 247 0.10 28.19 -18.93
CA ASP A 247 -0.74 28.07 -20.14
C ASP A 247 -1.75 29.22 -20.23
N LEU A 248 -2.38 29.59 -19.10
CA LEU A 248 -3.29 30.73 -19.04
C LEU A 248 -2.59 32.05 -19.35
N LEU A 249 -1.38 32.24 -18.83
CA LEU A 249 -0.57 33.43 -19.05
C LEU A 249 -0.11 33.52 -20.52
N GLU A 250 0.33 32.41 -21.12
CA GLU A 250 0.69 32.35 -22.54
C GLU A 250 -0.51 32.64 -23.46
N LYS A 251 -1.66 32.03 -23.17
CA LYS A 251 -2.90 32.27 -23.90
C LYS A 251 -3.30 33.74 -23.84
N LYS A 252 -3.25 34.35 -22.64
CA LYS A 252 -3.58 35.76 -22.46
C LYS A 252 -2.60 36.70 -23.15
N ASN A 253 -1.31 36.40 -23.09
CA ASN A 253 -0.30 37.13 -23.84
C ASN A 253 -0.53 37.06 -25.36
N SER A 254 -0.91 35.90 -25.88
CA SER A 254 -1.23 35.70 -27.29
C SER A 254 -2.48 36.50 -27.73
N GLU A 255 -3.54 36.53 -26.91
CA GLU A 255 -4.73 37.35 -27.13
C GLU A 255 -4.40 38.84 -27.23
N HIS A 256 -3.57 39.36 -26.32
CA HIS A 256 -3.16 40.76 -26.33
C HIS A 256 -2.23 41.09 -27.50
N THR A 257 -1.38 40.15 -27.91
CA THR A 257 -0.52 40.29 -29.10
C THR A 257 -1.37 40.39 -30.37
N GLY A 258 -2.34 39.48 -30.55
CA GLY A 258 -3.25 39.50 -31.72
C GLY A 258 -4.14 40.74 -31.78
N ARG A 259 -4.42 41.38 -30.64
CA ARG A 259 -5.19 42.64 -30.55
C ARG A 259 -4.32 43.90 -30.61
N GLY A 260 -2.98 43.77 -30.68
CA GLY A 260 -2.06 44.92 -30.62
C GLY A 260 -2.05 45.65 -29.27
N THR A 261 -2.53 45.01 -28.20
CA THR A 261 -2.63 45.60 -26.85
C THR A 261 -1.61 45.03 -25.86
N TYR A 262 -0.53 44.43 -26.38
CA TYR A 262 0.49 43.76 -25.57
C TYR A 262 1.19 44.66 -24.55
N HIS A 263 1.38 45.95 -24.85
CA HIS A 263 1.98 46.90 -23.90
C HIS A 263 0.94 47.72 -23.13
N SER A 264 -0.33 47.33 -23.17
CA SER A 264 -1.40 48.07 -22.49
C SER A 264 -1.45 47.76 -21.00
N GLY A 265 -1.90 48.73 -20.19
CA GLY A 265 -2.21 48.50 -18.77
C GLY A 265 -3.31 47.46 -18.55
N ILE A 266 -4.17 47.23 -19.54
CA ILE A 266 -5.23 46.20 -19.51
C ILE A 266 -4.61 44.79 -19.45
N ARG A 267 -3.51 44.55 -20.18
CA ARG A 267 -2.77 43.28 -20.09
C ARG A 267 -2.21 43.07 -18.69
N LEU A 268 -1.61 44.11 -18.09
CA LEU A 268 -1.03 44.01 -16.75
C LEU A 268 -2.09 43.65 -15.71
N GLN A 269 -3.28 44.26 -15.78
CA GLN A 269 -4.41 43.93 -14.91
C GLN A 269 -4.91 42.49 -15.12
N ASP A 270 -4.93 42.01 -16.36
CA ASP A 270 -5.33 40.63 -16.64
C ASP A 270 -4.29 39.62 -16.11
N ILE A 271 -2.99 39.93 -16.19
CA ILE A 271 -1.91 39.12 -15.61
C ILE A 271 -1.98 39.12 -14.08
N GLU A 272 -2.16 40.28 -13.45
CA GLU A 272 -2.27 40.41 -11.99
C GLU A 272 -3.41 39.54 -11.44
N LYS A 273 -4.58 39.52 -12.11
CA LYS A 273 -5.70 38.64 -11.73
C LYS A 273 -5.38 37.14 -11.87
N ILE A 274 -4.50 36.77 -12.81
CA ILE A 274 -4.06 35.39 -13.00
C ILE A 274 -3.10 35.02 -11.86
N GLU A 275 -2.20 35.92 -11.49
CA GLU A 275 -1.27 35.75 -10.36
C GLU A 275 -2.00 35.66 -9.01
N GLU A 276 -3.00 36.53 -8.76
CA GLU A 276 -3.85 36.44 -7.56
C GLU A 276 -4.53 35.07 -7.44
N LYS A 277 -5.10 34.58 -8.55
CA LYS A 277 -5.73 33.25 -8.58
C LYS A 277 -4.73 32.13 -8.33
N ARG A 278 -3.53 32.24 -8.90
CA ARG A 278 -2.44 31.29 -8.65
C ARG A 278 -2.07 31.26 -7.18
N ASN A 279 -1.91 32.42 -6.55
CA ASN A 279 -1.57 32.51 -5.13
C ASN A 279 -2.64 31.89 -4.24
N ILE A 280 -3.93 32.10 -4.54
CA ILE A 280 -5.05 31.46 -3.82
C ILE A 280 -4.98 29.93 -3.94
N GLU A 281 -4.71 29.38 -5.12
CA GLU A 281 -4.61 27.92 -5.31
C GLU A 281 -3.36 27.35 -4.60
N LEU A 282 -2.24 28.06 -4.63
CA LEU A 282 -1.04 27.69 -3.88
C LEU A 282 -1.24 27.74 -2.36
N GLU A 283 -2.03 28.69 -1.85
CA GLU A 283 -2.41 28.76 -0.44
C GLU A 283 -3.34 27.61 -0.03
N LYS A 284 -4.30 27.25 -0.88
CA LYS A 284 -5.12 26.05 -0.64
C LYS A 284 -4.26 24.79 -0.59
N LEU A 285 -3.28 24.67 -1.48
CA LEU A 285 -2.35 23.55 -1.50
C LEU A 285 -1.48 23.51 -0.23
N SER A 286 -0.99 24.67 0.22
CA SER A 286 -0.17 24.78 1.42
C SER A 286 -0.95 24.37 2.68
N ILE A 287 -2.19 24.83 2.82
CA ILE A 287 -3.10 24.45 3.92
C ILE A 287 -3.43 22.95 3.89
N LYS A 288 -3.65 22.40 2.69
CA LYS A 288 -3.99 20.99 2.49
C LYS A 288 -2.88 20.07 3.01
N TYR A 289 -1.62 20.35 2.69
CA TYR A 289 -0.48 19.51 3.07
C TYR A 289 0.26 19.96 4.34
N GLY A 290 -0.11 21.11 4.92
CA GLY A 290 0.58 21.67 6.09
C GLY A 290 2.00 22.16 5.78
N LYS A 291 2.27 22.55 4.52
CA LYS A 291 3.57 23.12 4.12
C LYS A 291 3.50 24.64 4.13
N PRO A 292 4.55 25.36 4.56
CA PRO A 292 4.57 26.82 4.52
C PRO A 292 4.49 27.34 3.08
N HIS A 293 3.62 28.32 2.84
CA HIS A 293 3.53 29.01 1.56
C HIS A 293 4.83 29.81 1.32
N GLY A 294 5.58 29.49 0.26
CA GLY A 294 6.76 30.26 -0.16
C GLY A 294 8.08 29.48 -0.30
N GLN A 295 8.15 28.19 0.04
CA GLN A 295 9.34 27.38 -0.24
C GLN A 295 9.16 26.57 -1.53
N SER A 296 9.32 27.26 -2.66
CA SER A 296 9.54 26.60 -3.94
C SER A 296 10.88 25.87 -3.90
N ALA A 297 10.85 24.58 -4.21
CA ALA A 297 12.03 23.78 -4.51
C ALA A 297 12.69 24.27 -5.81
N THR A 298 13.48 25.34 -5.73
CA THR A 298 14.61 25.71 -6.59
C THR A 298 15.05 27.14 -6.27
N ALA A 299 16.02 27.30 -5.35
CA ALA A 299 17.14 28.26 -5.46
C ALA A 299 17.90 28.33 -4.13
N SER A 300 19.16 27.94 -4.22
CA SER A 300 20.30 28.46 -3.48
C SER A 300 20.16 29.91 -2.95
N ASN A 301 20.57 30.08 -1.69
CA ASN A 301 21.30 31.22 -1.12
C ASN A 301 20.78 32.65 -1.36
N ILE A 302 20.30 33.29 -0.27
CA ILE A 302 20.82 34.54 0.33
C ILE A 302 19.70 35.24 1.15
N THR A 303 19.87 35.22 2.49
CA THR A 303 19.53 36.24 3.55
C THR A 303 18.10 36.80 3.60
N ASP A 304 17.39 37.00 4.72
CA ASP A 304 17.57 37.03 6.19
C ASP A 304 16.18 36.63 6.75
N SER A 305 15.94 36.05 7.93
CA SER A 305 16.47 36.33 9.26
C SER A 305 16.07 35.21 10.24
N GLU A 306 17.05 34.74 11.02
CA GLU A 306 16.95 34.21 12.39
C GLU A 306 15.98 33.05 12.70
N GLN A 307 16.41 31.82 12.39
CA GLN A 307 16.44 30.71 13.36
C GLN A 307 17.46 29.67 12.87
N SER A 308 18.49 29.41 13.67
CA SER A 308 19.66 28.60 13.32
C SER A 308 19.26 27.19 12.85
N PRO A 309 19.59 26.76 11.62
CA PRO A 309 19.34 25.38 11.20
C PRO A 309 20.33 24.49 11.94
N GLU A 310 19.80 23.46 12.58
CA GLU A 310 20.59 22.42 13.22
C GLU A 310 21.33 21.63 12.13
N LEU A 311 22.61 21.96 11.89
CA LEU A 311 23.47 21.28 10.92
C LEU A 311 23.56 19.78 11.27
N GLN A 312 22.89 18.92 10.50
CA GLN A 312 22.97 17.47 10.66
C GLN A 312 24.27 16.95 10.06
N LEU A 313 25.33 16.94 10.88
CA LEU A 313 26.61 16.34 10.53
C LEU A 313 26.52 14.81 10.61
N GLN A 314 27.08 14.13 9.61
CA GLN A 314 27.25 12.68 9.63
C GLN A 314 28.15 12.26 10.82
N PRO A 315 28.01 11.03 11.35
CA PRO A 315 28.79 10.56 12.50
C PRO A 315 30.31 10.71 12.32
N LEU A 316 30.82 10.55 11.11
CA LEU A 316 32.23 10.72 10.78
C LEU A 316 32.68 12.20 10.80
N GLN A 317 31.78 13.11 10.41
CA GLN A 317 32.00 14.56 10.47
C GLN A 317 32.04 15.06 11.92
N LEU A 318 31.13 14.55 12.76
CA LEU A 318 31.16 14.76 14.21
C LEU A 318 32.44 14.23 14.85
N LEU A 319 32.93 13.07 14.40
CA LEU A 319 34.17 12.49 14.90
C LEU A 319 35.38 13.35 14.55
N ALA A 320 35.52 13.79 13.30
CA ALA A 320 36.63 14.68 12.94
C ALA A 320 36.53 16.02 13.68
N MET A 321 35.35 16.61 13.83
CA MET A 321 35.21 17.84 14.61
C MET A 321 35.69 17.68 16.06
N LYS A 322 35.38 16.55 16.71
CA LYS A 322 35.90 16.24 18.05
C LYS A 322 37.43 16.11 18.04
N VAL A 323 37.98 15.43 17.04
CA VAL A 323 39.43 15.30 16.87
C VAL A 323 40.10 16.66 16.71
N PHE A 324 39.58 17.55 15.86
CA PHE A 324 40.10 18.89 15.67
C PHE A 324 39.99 19.75 16.94
N ALA A 325 38.91 19.62 17.70
CA ALA A 325 38.73 20.32 18.98
C ALA A 325 39.73 19.86 20.05
N ASP A 326 40.15 18.59 20.03
CA ASP A 326 41.08 18.01 20.99
C ASP A 326 42.57 18.20 20.62
N MET A 327 42.87 18.72 19.43
CA MET A 327 44.24 19.00 18.99
C MET A 327 44.82 20.22 19.71
N LYS A 328 45.72 19.98 20.68
CA LYS A 328 46.36 21.05 21.49
C LYS A 328 47.51 21.79 20.83
N GLN A 329 48.00 21.31 19.68
CA GLN A 329 49.07 21.95 18.93
C GLN A 329 48.51 22.50 17.62
N ALA A 330 48.79 23.77 17.33
CA ALA A 330 48.47 24.40 16.06
C ALA A 330 49.26 23.71 14.93
N LYS A 331 48.70 22.64 14.38
CA LYS A 331 49.19 21.96 13.18
C LYS A 331 48.16 22.20 12.09
N ALA A 332 48.61 22.84 11.02
CA ALA A 332 47.81 23.06 9.83
C ALA A 332 47.52 21.73 9.15
N ILE A 333 46.25 21.47 8.84
CA ILE A 333 45.86 20.32 8.01
C ILE A 333 45.49 20.88 6.64
N THR A 334 46.31 20.56 5.64
CA THR A 334 45.99 20.86 4.24
C THR A 334 45.11 19.74 3.72
N VAL A 335 43.81 20.01 3.53
CA VAL A 335 42.91 19.08 2.84
C VAL A 335 43.25 19.15 1.36
N LEU A 336 43.81 18.07 0.81
CA LEU A 336 44.35 18.06 -0.53
C LEU A 336 43.46 17.27 -1.49
N ARG A 337 42.99 18.01 -2.51
CA ARG A 337 42.60 17.56 -3.86
C ARG A 337 41.13 17.14 -4.08
N THR A 338 40.19 18.01 -3.75
CA THR A 338 39.26 18.55 -4.78
C THR A 338 38.96 20.05 -4.65
N MET A 339 39.29 20.66 -3.51
CA MET A 339 39.18 22.10 -3.30
C MET A 339 40.53 22.77 -3.57
N GLN A 340 40.53 24.01 -4.05
CA GLN A 340 41.70 24.90 -4.05
C GLN A 340 42.10 25.23 -2.59
N GLY A 341 42.56 24.23 -1.84
CA GLY A 341 42.35 24.08 -0.40
C GLY A 341 42.80 25.25 0.46
N GLU A 342 41.87 25.78 1.26
CA GLU A 342 42.18 26.63 2.41
C GLU A 342 42.77 25.80 3.55
N ILE A 343 43.70 26.40 4.29
CA ILE A 343 44.37 25.76 5.43
C ILE A 343 43.43 25.80 6.63
N LEU A 344 43.01 24.63 7.12
CA LEU A 344 42.18 24.55 8.33
C LEU A 344 43.09 24.62 9.57
N ASN A 345 42.86 25.63 10.41
CA ASN A 345 43.59 25.84 11.66
C ASN A 345 42.71 25.46 12.86
N PRO A 346 43.19 24.60 13.79
CA PRO A 346 42.39 24.13 14.92
C PRO A 346 42.15 25.18 16.03
N ASN A 347 42.75 26.37 15.95
CA ASN A 347 42.72 27.38 17.02
C ASN A 347 41.75 28.55 16.82
N GLY A 348 40.79 28.44 15.89
CA GLY A 348 39.63 29.33 15.86
C GLY A 348 38.47 28.66 16.59
N GLN A 349 37.66 29.42 17.35
CA GLN A 349 36.27 28.98 17.63
C GLN A 349 35.71 28.42 16.33
N VAL A 350 35.08 27.24 16.38
CA VAL A 350 34.50 26.55 15.21
C VAL A 350 33.66 27.55 14.42
N SER A 351 34.29 28.24 13.48
CA SER A 351 33.68 29.32 12.72
C SER A 351 32.84 28.66 11.64
N GLY A 352 31.80 29.35 11.17
CA GLY A 352 30.91 28.85 10.12
C GLY A 352 31.68 28.22 8.96
N THR A 353 32.85 28.77 8.61
CA THR A 353 33.73 28.23 7.58
C THR A 353 34.20 26.79 7.79
N LEU A 354 34.47 26.34 9.03
CA LEU A 354 34.89 24.96 9.30
C LEU A 354 33.70 24.00 9.24
N LEU A 355 32.55 24.42 9.80
CA LEU A 355 31.30 23.65 9.82
C LEU A 355 30.72 23.48 8.41
N GLU A 356 30.72 24.55 7.61
CA GLU A 356 30.32 24.55 6.21
C GLU A 356 31.25 23.65 5.39
N ALA A 357 32.57 23.81 5.54
CA ALA A 357 33.54 22.96 4.85
C ALA A 357 33.37 21.47 5.20
N PHE A 358 33.10 21.12 6.46
CA PHE A 358 32.84 19.73 6.82
C PHE A 358 31.53 19.18 6.25
N SER A 359 30.50 20.02 6.10
CA SER A 359 29.21 19.61 5.55
C SER A 359 29.26 19.28 4.06
N GLU A 360 30.21 19.87 3.33
CA GLU A 360 30.39 19.68 1.89
C GLU A 360 31.35 18.52 1.54
N VAL A 361 32.12 18.02 2.50
CA VAL A 361 33.14 16.98 2.27
C VAL A 361 32.50 15.59 2.26
N ASP A 362 32.77 14.84 1.18
CA ASP A 362 32.34 13.45 1.04
C ASP A 362 32.99 12.54 2.10
N SER A 363 32.22 11.55 2.56
CA SER A 363 32.63 10.67 3.65
C SER A 363 33.85 9.81 3.30
N GLN A 364 34.03 9.42 2.03
CA GLN A 364 35.22 8.63 1.62
C GLN A 364 36.48 9.50 1.60
N GLU A 365 36.37 10.75 1.16
CA GLU A 365 37.49 11.70 1.14
C GLU A 365 37.92 12.08 2.57
N MET A 366 36.96 12.17 3.48
CA MET A 366 37.21 12.39 4.90
C MET A 366 38.00 11.25 5.56
N ILE A 367 37.68 9.99 5.22
CA ILE A 367 38.42 8.82 5.69
C ILE A 367 39.87 8.87 5.19
N ALA A 368 40.07 9.16 3.91
CA ALA A 368 41.42 9.26 3.33
C ALA A 368 42.28 10.34 4.02
N ASN A 369 41.69 11.48 4.35
CA ASN A 369 42.37 12.54 5.08
C ASN A 369 42.71 12.13 6.53
N LEU A 370 41.81 11.43 7.23
CA LEU A 370 42.07 10.93 8.58
C LEU A 370 43.18 9.86 8.58
N ASP A 371 43.18 8.96 7.61
CA ASP A 371 44.23 7.95 7.43
C ASP A 371 45.60 8.59 7.17
N GLU A 372 45.65 9.67 6.36
CA GLU A 372 46.90 10.40 6.13
C GLU A 372 47.42 11.09 7.41
N LEU A 373 46.55 11.60 8.27
CA LEU A 373 46.93 12.19 9.56
C LEU A 373 47.46 11.15 10.55
N VAL A 374 46.90 9.94 10.53
CA VAL A 374 47.44 8.81 11.31
C VAL A 374 48.82 8.41 10.77
N ASN A 375 48.96 8.30 9.45
CA ASN A 375 50.22 7.94 8.80
C ASN A 375 51.35 8.98 9.02
N ARG A 376 50.99 10.24 9.28
CA ARG A 376 51.95 11.32 9.60
C ARG A 376 52.23 11.46 11.10
N ASP A 377 51.79 10.50 11.93
CA ASP A 377 51.92 10.53 13.40
C ASP A 377 51.26 11.76 14.05
N ILE A 378 50.28 12.36 13.37
CA ILE A 378 49.54 13.52 13.87
C ILE A 378 48.35 13.05 14.72
N LEU A 379 47.67 12.00 14.26
CA LEU A 379 46.65 11.28 15.01
C LEU A 379 47.18 9.93 15.44
N LYS A 380 46.95 9.56 16.70
CA LYS A 380 47.22 8.19 17.15
C LYS A 380 46.01 7.32 16.80
N PRO A 381 46.23 6.09 16.31
CA PRO A 381 45.15 5.17 15.97
C PRO A 381 44.27 4.80 17.17
#